data_AF-A0A971PGT8-F1
#
_entry.id   AF-A0A971PGT8-F1
#
_cell.length_a   1.000
_cell.length_b   1.000
_cell.length_c   1.000
_cell.angle_alpha   90.00
_cell.angle_beta   90.00
_cell.angle_gamma   90.00
#
_symmetry.space_group_name_H-M   'P 1'
#
loop_
_entity.id
_entity.type
_entity.pdbx_description
1 polymer ?
#
loop_
_entity_poly.entity_id
_entity_poly.type
_entity_poly.pdbx_seq_one_letter_code
_entity_poly.pdbx_strand_id
1 'polypeptide(L)'
;PRFTGSLIISSLCVAFLPWLSFRFLLPALLLAAMHARRAWTDENPRRRAAALVVAAVPLAVSCALLLGYQQMAFGTWSFAGGYLHQGFGRTAFWARGGLNGLLGLALDQAVGMLAWSPVYLLAVPSVALLAREQPRRGWGLAALVLSLYLPESLYMHWWGGYAPPPRYIVAPAPLLGAALCYALSRSPGRSFTIPFAFLLSVGILFGALGCAYPLTLYRHVHLLACFGVEISSRALPSFLHPVRSTWPLAFAWLFFIAALTAYYLSVWGGGANRRGCPDGGDGGR
;
A
#
# COMPACT_ATOMS: atom_id res chain seq x y z
N PRO A 1 8.27 9.94 29.54
CA PRO A 1 7.69 11.32 29.57
C PRO A 1 7.69 12.11 28.24
N ARG A 2 8.30 11.63 27.13
CA ARG A 2 8.26 12.29 25.80
C ARG A 2 7.03 11.93 24.93
N PHE A 3 5.99 11.35 25.53
CA PHE A 3 4.95 10.60 24.82
C PHE A 3 3.70 11.42 24.45
N THR A 4 3.38 12.49 25.17
CA THR A 4 2.09 13.20 25.00
C THR A 4 2.05 14.09 23.77
N GLY A 5 3.10 14.89 23.53
CA GLY A 5 3.13 15.81 22.39
C GLY A 5 3.10 15.10 21.03
N SER A 6 3.92 14.06 20.85
CA SER A 6 3.93 13.32 19.58
C SER A 6 2.65 12.51 19.37
N LEU A 7 2.04 11.98 20.43
CA LEU A 7 0.76 11.27 20.33
C LEU A 7 -0.34 12.22 19.88
N ILE A 8 -0.46 13.39 20.51
CA ILE A 8 -1.47 14.40 20.12
C ILE A 8 -1.30 14.78 18.65
N ILE A 9 -0.09 15.14 18.22
CA ILE A 9 0.18 15.50 16.82
C ILE A 9 -0.19 14.35 15.89
N SER A 10 0.25 13.12 16.19
CA SER A 10 -0.08 11.96 15.36
C SER A 10 -1.58 11.68 15.28
N SER A 11 -2.31 11.82 16.40
CA SER A 11 -3.76 11.62 16.45
C SER A 11 -4.52 12.69 15.68
N LEU A 12 -4.05 13.94 15.70
CA LEU A 12 -4.59 15.01 14.87
C LEU A 12 -4.34 14.75 13.38
N CYS A 13 -3.14 14.29 13.01
CA CYS A 13 -2.85 13.87 11.63
C CYS A 13 -3.76 12.72 11.19
N VAL A 14 -3.95 11.70 12.04
CA VAL A 14 -4.87 10.58 11.78
C VAL A 14 -6.31 11.07 11.62
N ALA A 15 -6.75 12.00 12.47
CA ALA A 15 -8.08 12.58 12.39
C ALA A 15 -8.30 13.39 11.11
N PHE A 16 -7.25 13.98 10.54
CA PHE A 16 -7.35 14.74 9.30
C PHE A 16 -7.47 13.85 8.04
N LEU A 17 -7.00 12.60 8.09
CA LEU A 17 -6.98 11.69 6.93
C LEU A 17 -8.32 11.57 6.17
N PRO A 18 -9.49 11.39 6.83
CA PRO A 18 -10.77 11.28 6.12
C PRO A 18 -11.15 12.52 5.30
N TRP A 19 -10.60 13.70 5.62
CA TRP A 19 -10.85 14.94 4.88
C TRP A 19 -10.07 15.01 3.57
N LEU A 20 -8.91 14.35 3.48
CA LEU A 20 -8.16 14.25 2.22
C LEU A 20 -8.93 13.43 1.18
N SER A 21 -9.55 12.35 1.64
CA SER A 21 -10.44 11.49 0.86
C SER A 21 -11.13 10.53 1.83
N PHE A 22 -12.41 10.26 1.60
CA PHE A 22 -13.16 9.27 2.38
C PHE A 22 -12.52 7.87 2.33
N ARG A 23 -11.71 7.57 1.30
CA ARG A 23 -10.97 6.32 1.16
C ARG A 23 -9.88 6.15 2.23
N PHE A 24 -9.41 7.25 2.83
CA PHE A 24 -8.49 7.20 3.96
C PHE A 24 -9.19 6.96 5.31
N LEU A 25 -10.50 6.71 5.34
CA LEU A 25 -11.20 6.36 6.58
C LEU A 25 -10.67 5.05 7.18
N LEU A 26 -10.46 4.02 6.35
CA LEU A 26 -9.98 2.72 6.82
C LEU A 26 -8.55 2.78 7.41
N PRO A 27 -7.54 3.40 6.76
CA PRO A 27 -6.24 3.60 7.38
C PRO A 27 -6.31 4.50 8.61
N ALA A 28 -7.19 5.50 8.65
CA ALA A 28 -7.36 6.35 9.83
C ALA A 28 -7.85 5.54 11.05
N LEU A 29 -8.89 4.70 10.86
CA LEU A 29 -9.39 3.80 11.90
C LEU A 29 -8.32 2.81 12.37
N LEU A 30 -7.55 2.24 11.44
CA LEU A 30 -6.47 1.31 11.77
C LEU A 30 -5.37 1.99 12.60
N LEU A 31 -4.92 3.19 12.19
CA LEU A 31 -3.90 3.94 12.91
C LEU A 31 -4.39 4.37 14.30
N ALA A 32 -5.64 4.84 14.42
CA ALA A 32 -6.26 5.14 15.71
C ALA A 32 -6.33 3.89 16.61
N ALA A 33 -6.70 2.73 16.07
CA ALA A 33 -6.68 1.46 16.80
C ALA A 33 -5.26 1.05 17.23
N MET A 34 -4.25 1.28 16.39
CA MET A 34 -2.84 1.03 16.74
C MET A 34 -2.36 1.96 17.87
N HIS A 35 -2.75 3.23 17.86
CA HIS A 35 -2.49 4.17 18.95
C HIS A 35 -3.20 3.74 20.24
N ALA A 36 -4.47 3.37 20.16
CA ALA A 36 -5.25 2.90 21.30
C ALA A 36 -4.66 1.60 21.89
N ARG A 37 -4.24 0.65 21.06
CA ARG A 37 -3.59 -0.59 21.52
C ARG A 37 -2.29 -0.29 22.27
N ARG A 38 -1.49 0.66 21.77
CA ARG A 38 -0.26 1.09 22.45
C ARG A 38 -0.54 1.80 23.77
N ALA A 39 -1.62 2.58 23.84
CA ALA A 39 -2.06 3.22 25.07
C ALA A 39 -2.55 2.20 26.11
N TRP A 40 -3.20 1.11 25.67
CA TRP A 40 -3.72 0.06 26.55
C TRP A 40 -2.64 -0.69 27.32
N THR A 41 -1.40 -0.71 26.80
CA THR A 41 -0.25 -1.33 27.47
C THR A 41 0.43 -0.45 28.51
N ASP A 42 -0.06 0.78 28.76
CA ASP A 42 0.47 1.66 29.81
C ASP A 42 -0.06 1.23 31.19
N GLU A 43 0.85 1.07 32.15
CA GLU A 43 0.54 0.63 33.52
C GLU A 43 -0.23 1.69 34.32
N ASN A 44 -0.06 2.98 33.99
CA ASN A 44 -0.72 4.06 34.72
C ASN A 44 -2.15 4.29 34.17
N PRO A 45 -3.21 4.08 34.97
CA PRO A 45 -4.59 4.14 34.48
C PRO A 45 -4.99 5.54 33.99
N ARG A 46 -4.47 6.60 34.62
CA ARG A 46 -4.75 7.99 34.19
C ARG A 46 -4.09 8.30 32.86
N ARG A 47 -2.84 7.86 32.66
CA ARG A 47 -2.12 8.06 31.39
C ARG A 47 -2.73 7.24 30.26
N ARG A 48 -3.10 5.99 30.56
CA ARG A 48 -3.85 5.12 29.64
C ARG A 48 -5.15 5.78 29.20
N ALA A 49 -5.97 6.25 30.14
CA ALA A 49 -7.23 6.93 29.82
C ALA A 49 -7.00 8.17 28.93
N ALA A 50 -6.06 9.04 29.30
CA ALA A 50 -5.71 10.22 28.50
C ALA A 50 -5.24 9.85 27.09
N ALA A 51 -4.38 8.84 26.94
CA ALA A 51 -3.88 8.40 25.64
C ALA A 51 -4.97 7.76 24.76
N LEU A 52 -5.93 7.02 25.35
CA LEU A 52 -7.08 6.50 24.62
C LEU A 52 -8.02 7.62 24.14
N VAL A 53 -8.27 8.62 24.99
CA VAL A 53 -9.04 9.82 24.63
C VAL A 53 -8.38 10.55 23.47
N VAL A 54 -7.07 10.79 23.55
CA VAL A 54 -6.30 11.44 22.47
C VAL A 54 -6.32 10.60 21.18
N ALA A 55 -6.30 9.27 21.27
CA ALA A 55 -6.36 8.40 20.09
C ALA A 55 -7.73 8.38 19.41
N ALA A 56 -8.83 8.44 20.18
CA ALA A 56 -10.18 8.22 19.66
C ALA A 56 -10.96 9.51 19.38
N VAL A 57 -10.90 10.49 20.29
CA VAL A 57 -11.78 11.68 20.24
C VAL A 57 -11.52 12.54 19.00
N PRO A 58 -10.27 12.88 18.62
CA PRO A 58 -10.02 13.67 17.42
C PRO A 58 -10.62 13.05 16.15
N LEU A 59 -10.46 11.73 15.97
CA LEU A 59 -11.00 11.02 14.82
C LEU A 59 -12.54 10.97 14.87
N ALA A 60 -13.14 10.73 16.03
CA ALA A 60 -14.59 10.71 16.19
C ALA A 60 -15.21 12.07 15.86
N VAL A 61 -14.64 13.16 16.37
CA VAL A 61 -15.06 14.54 16.07
C VAL A 61 -14.90 14.83 14.58
N SER A 62 -13.76 14.48 14.00
CA SER A 62 -13.50 14.65 12.57
C SER A 62 -14.52 13.92 11.69
N CYS A 63 -14.83 12.65 12.01
CA CYS A 63 -15.84 11.88 11.32
C CYS A 63 -17.25 12.48 11.46
N ALA A 64 -17.62 12.97 12.65
CA ALA A 64 -18.91 13.61 12.87
C ALA A 64 -19.04 14.91 12.07
N LEU A 65 -17.99 15.74 12.05
CA LEU A 65 -17.93 16.96 11.24
C LEU A 65 -18.01 16.65 9.75
N LEU A 66 -17.29 15.62 9.28
CA LEU A 66 -17.32 15.21 7.88
C LEU A 66 -18.71 14.69 7.49
N LEU A 67 -19.37 13.87 8.32
CA LEU A 67 -20.74 13.42 8.06
C LEU A 67 -21.74 14.58 8.08
N GLY A 68 -21.61 15.52 9.01
CA GLY A 68 -22.42 16.73 9.04
C GLY A 68 -22.27 17.56 7.76
N TYR A 69 -21.04 17.73 7.29
CA TYR A 69 -20.76 18.37 6.00
C TYR A 69 -21.40 17.61 4.83
N GLN A 70 -21.29 16.28 4.78
CA GLN A 70 -21.87 15.47 3.70
C GLN A 70 -23.40 15.58 3.69
N GLN A 71 -24.04 15.62 4.86
CA GLN A 71 -25.47 15.84 4.97
C GLN A 71 -25.86 17.25 4.50
N MET A 72 -25.12 18.27 4.90
CA MET A 72 -25.39 19.66 4.51
C MET A 72 -25.20 19.89 3.00
N ALA A 73 -24.13 19.35 2.41
CA ALA A 73 -23.76 19.61 1.02
C ALA A 73 -24.48 18.68 0.02
N PHE A 74 -24.70 17.42 0.39
CA PHE A 74 -25.19 16.38 -0.52
C PHE A 74 -26.48 15.69 -0.06
N GLY A 75 -27.02 16.06 1.11
CA GLY A 75 -28.26 15.49 1.65
C GLY A 75 -28.14 14.03 2.07
N THR A 76 -26.93 13.54 2.39
CA THR A 76 -26.71 12.13 2.74
C THR A 76 -25.74 11.94 3.91
N TRP A 77 -26.07 10.99 4.79
CA TRP A 77 -25.23 10.50 5.89
C TRP A 77 -24.20 9.46 5.44
N SER A 78 -23.45 9.78 4.39
CA SER A 78 -22.42 8.92 3.84
C SER A 78 -21.10 9.67 3.70
N PHE A 79 -20.01 9.06 4.13
CA PHE A 79 -18.66 9.59 3.90
C PHE A 79 -18.35 9.74 2.40
N ALA A 80 -19.07 9.03 1.53
CA ALA A 80 -18.95 9.10 0.08
C ALA A 80 -20.05 9.99 -0.56
N GLY A 81 -20.64 10.93 0.18
CA GLY A 81 -21.78 11.74 -0.27
C GLY A 81 -21.58 12.43 -1.63
N GLY A 82 -20.42 13.06 -1.85
CA GLY A 82 -20.07 13.64 -3.15
C GLY A 82 -20.05 12.64 -4.32
N TYR A 83 -19.61 11.39 -4.07
CA TYR A 83 -19.64 10.34 -5.09
C TYR A 83 -21.07 9.83 -5.33
N LEU A 84 -21.87 9.71 -4.27
CA LEU A 84 -23.29 9.35 -4.41
C LEU A 84 -24.04 10.38 -5.25
N HIS A 85 -23.80 11.66 -5.00
CA HIS A 85 -24.44 12.78 -5.70
C HIS A 85 -24.07 12.83 -7.20
N GLN A 86 -22.83 12.49 -7.55
CA GLN A 86 -22.37 12.40 -8.95
C GLN A 86 -22.91 11.16 -9.70
N GLY A 87 -23.83 10.40 -9.10
CA GLY A 87 -24.40 9.20 -9.71
C GLY A 87 -23.45 7.99 -9.69
N PHE A 88 -22.26 8.13 -9.11
CA PHE A 88 -21.35 6.99 -8.93
C PHE A 88 -21.90 6.00 -7.90
N GLY A 89 -22.71 6.46 -6.94
CA GLY A 89 -23.05 5.76 -5.71
C GLY A 89 -23.91 4.50 -5.74
N ARG A 90 -24.90 4.38 -6.64
CA ARG A 90 -25.79 3.18 -6.66
C ARG A 90 -25.09 1.93 -7.20
N THR A 91 -23.91 2.08 -7.79
CA THR A 91 -23.09 1.00 -8.38
C THR A 91 -21.63 1.00 -7.90
N ALA A 92 -21.15 2.02 -7.18
CA ALA A 92 -19.71 2.28 -7.00
C ALA A 92 -18.93 1.34 -6.08
N PHE A 93 -19.52 0.83 -5.00
CA PHE A 93 -18.76 0.11 -3.97
C PHE A 93 -18.66 -1.40 -4.21
N TRP A 94 -19.53 -1.95 -5.07
CA TRP A 94 -19.62 -3.40 -5.24
C TRP A 94 -19.86 -3.88 -6.68
N ALA A 95 -20.11 -2.99 -7.65
CA ALA A 95 -20.62 -3.48 -8.95
C ALA A 95 -19.56 -3.93 -9.96
N ARG A 96 -18.26 -3.57 -9.87
CA ARG A 96 -17.27 -3.90 -10.93
C ARG A 96 -15.81 -4.08 -10.52
N GLY A 97 -15.41 -3.79 -9.27
CA GLY A 97 -14.04 -4.01 -8.79
C GLY A 97 -13.74 -5.51 -8.63
N GLY A 98 -14.29 -6.12 -7.58
CA GLY A 98 -14.17 -7.56 -7.33
C GLY A 98 -12.73 -8.08 -7.45
N LEU A 99 -12.57 -9.29 -7.97
CA LEU A 99 -11.24 -9.86 -8.21
C LEU A 99 -10.47 -9.13 -9.34
N ASN A 100 -11.17 -8.51 -10.29
CA ASN A 100 -10.54 -7.79 -11.39
C ASN A 100 -9.80 -6.54 -10.91
N GLY A 101 -10.36 -5.77 -9.98
CA GLY A 101 -9.69 -4.62 -9.38
C GLY A 101 -8.64 -5.04 -8.35
N LEU A 102 -8.90 -6.11 -7.60
CA LEU A 102 -7.92 -6.67 -6.65
C LEU A 102 -6.64 -7.14 -7.35
N LEU A 103 -6.74 -7.83 -8.48
CA LEU A 103 -5.56 -8.26 -9.22
C LEU A 103 -5.10 -7.22 -10.23
N GLY A 104 -6.02 -6.45 -10.81
CA GLY A 104 -5.72 -5.45 -11.82
C GLY A 104 -4.89 -4.28 -11.30
N LEU A 105 -5.17 -3.79 -10.08
CA LEU A 105 -4.32 -2.75 -9.48
C LEU A 105 -2.86 -3.18 -9.29
N ALA A 106 -2.60 -4.48 -9.13
CA ALA A 106 -1.24 -5.01 -9.00
C ALA A 106 -0.65 -5.40 -10.37
N LEU A 107 -1.40 -6.14 -11.18
CA LEU A 107 -0.88 -6.93 -12.30
C LEU A 107 -1.36 -6.48 -13.68
N ASP A 108 -2.37 -5.62 -13.79
CA ASP A 108 -2.88 -5.20 -15.10
C ASP A 108 -1.76 -4.56 -15.95
N GLN A 109 -1.63 -5.00 -17.19
CA GLN A 109 -0.60 -4.54 -18.11
C GLN A 109 -0.64 -3.04 -18.42
N ALA A 110 -1.81 -2.40 -18.35
CA ALA A 110 -2.01 -1.01 -18.72
C ALA A 110 -2.05 -0.09 -17.49
N VAL A 111 -2.66 -0.53 -16.39
CA VAL A 111 -2.90 0.32 -15.21
C VAL A 111 -2.31 -0.21 -13.91
N GLY A 112 -1.73 -1.42 -13.92
CA GLY A 112 -1.25 -2.11 -12.73
C GLY A 112 0.09 -1.60 -12.21
N MET A 113 0.30 -1.71 -10.89
CA MET A 113 1.53 -1.30 -10.21
C MET A 113 2.77 -1.96 -10.80
N LEU A 114 2.75 -3.27 -11.06
CA LEU A 114 3.95 -3.98 -11.51
C LEU A 114 4.32 -3.66 -12.96
N ALA A 115 3.35 -3.26 -13.79
CA ALA A 115 3.64 -2.78 -15.14
C ALA A 115 4.43 -1.46 -15.08
N TRP A 116 3.98 -0.51 -14.26
CA TRP A 116 4.54 0.85 -14.18
C TRP A 116 5.72 0.99 -13.22
N SER A 117 5.81 0.15 -12.20
CA SER A 117 6.79 0.25 -11.12
C SER A 117 7.19 -1.15 -10.66
N PRO A 118 7.93 -1.89 -11.51
CA PRO A 118 8.21 -3.31 -11.31
C PRO A 118 9.05 -3.59 -10.06
N VAL A 119 9.74 -2.58 -9.50
CA VAL A 119 10.47 -2.70 -8.22
C VAL A 119 9.58 -3.15 -7.06
N TYR A 120 8.28 -2.83 -7.09
CA TYR A 120 7.33 -3.26 -6.06
C TYR A 120 7.05 -4.76 -6.07
N LEU A 121 7.51 -5.50 -7.08
CA LEU A 121 7.56 -6.97 -7.05
C LEU A 121 8.34 -7.47 -5.82
N LEU A 122 9.40 -6.75 -5.43
CA LEU A 122 10.22 -7.08 -4.27
C LEU A 122 9.62 -6.59 -2.95
N ALA A 123 8.53 -5.82 -2.98
CA ALA A 123 7.91 -5.31 -1.75
C ALA A 123 7.20 -6.43 -0.97
N VAL A 124 6.58 -7.40 -1.66
CA VAL A 124 5.93 -8.56 -1.02
C VAL A 124 6.93 -9.40 -0.19
N PRO A 125 8.07 -9.87 -0.74
CA PRO A 125 9.08 -10.56 0.05
C PRO A 125 9.63 -9.70 1.18
N SER A 126 9.75 -8.39 0.98
CA SER A 126 10.26 -7.47 2.00
C SER A 126 9.29 -7.28 3.16
N VAL A 127 7.99 -7.18 2.90
CA VAL A 127 6.94 -7.17 3.94
C VAL A 127 6.92 -8.51 4.68
N ALA A 128 7.03 -9.63 3.97
CA ALA A 128 7.09 -10.96 4.57
C ALA A 128 8.32 -11.13 5.48
N LEU A 129 9.49 -10.64 5.05
CA LEU A 129 10.70 -10.61 5.87
C LEU A 129 10.48 -9.78 7.14
N LEU A 130 9.92 -8.57 7.01
CA LEU A 130 9.62 -7.71 8.15
C LEU A 130 8.60 -8.35 9.10
N ALA A 131 7.57 -9.05 8.57
CA ALA A 131 6.58 -9.76 9.38
C ALA A 131 7.18 -10.99 10.09
N ARG A 132 8.19 -11.64 9.49
CA ARG A 132 8.91 -12.75 10.14
C ARG A 132 9.80 -12.26 11.28
N GLU A 133 10.57 -11.21 11.05
CA GLU A 133 11.57 -10.72 12.01
C GLU A 133 10.99 -9.76 13.06
N GLN A 134 9.99 -8.97 12.68
CA GLN A 134 9.32 -7.99 13.54
C GLN A 134 7.79 -8.09 13.36
N PRO A 135 7.14 -9.17 13.82
CA PRO A 135 5.74 -9.47 13.51
C PRO A 135 4.78 -8.30 13.74
N ARG A 136 4.92 -7.58 14.86
CA ARG A 136 4.07 -6.43 15.18
C ARG A 136 4.19 -5.30 14.14
N ARG A 137 5.39 -5.03 13.64
CA ARG A 137 5.65 -3.97 12.65
C ARG A 137 5.32 -4.44 11.24
N GLY A 138 5.67 -5.67 10.88
CA GLY A 138 5.38 -6.22 9.55
C GLY A 138 3.89 -6.42 9.31
N TRP A 139 3.16 -7.04 10.25
CA TRP A 139 1.71 -7.17 10.13
C TRP A 139 1.00 -5.82 10.22
N GLY A 140 1.50 -4.88 11.02
CA GLY A 140 0.98 -3.51 11.07
C GLY A 140 1.14 -2.77 9.73
N LEU A 141 2.32 -2.89 9.10
CA LEU A 141 2.59 -2.32 7.78
C LEU A 141 1.71 -2.99 6.71
N ALA A 142 1.59 -4.31 6.71
CA ALA A 142 0.75 -5.05 5.80
C ALA A 142 -0.73 -4.64 5.93
N ALA A 143 -1.24 -4.54 7.17
CA ALA A 143 -2.59 -4.06 7.42
C ALA A 143 -2.80 -2.62 6.92
N LEU A 144 -1.81 -1.75 7.08
CA LEU A 144 -1.89 -0.37 6.59
C LEU A 144 -1.88 -0.31 5.05
N VAL A 145 -1.02 -1.07 4.39
CA VAL A 145 -1.03 -1.21 2.92
C VAL A 145 -2.39 -1.74 2.45
N LEU A 146 -2.91 -2.79 3.07
CA LEU A 146 -4.21 -3.37 2.72
C LEU A 146 -5.37 -2.40 2.97
N SER A 147 -5.31 -1.59 4.03
CA SER A 147 -6.33 -0.59 4.33
C SER A 147 -6.42 0.52 3.28
N LEU A 148 -5.31 0.80 2.59
CA LEU A 148 -5.24 1.73 1.46
C LEU A 148 -5.62 1.04 0.15
N TYR A 149 -5.15 -0.18 -0.05
CA TYR A 149 -5.31 -0.94 -1.29
C TYR A 149 -6.76 -1.41 -1.52
N LEU A 150 -7.38 -1.98 -0.49
CA LEU A 150 -8.68 -2.65 -0.62
C LEU A 150 -9.79 -1.70 -1.08
N PRO A 151 -10.01 -0.52 -0.46
CA PRO A 151 -11.04 0.42 -0.92
C PRO A 151 -10.89 0.81 -2.38
N GLU A 152 -9.65 0.98 -2.86
CA GLU A 152 -9.36 1.35 -4.25
C GLU A 152 -9.58 0.18 -5.22
N SER A 153 -9.22 -1.03 -4.80
CA SER A 153 -9.41 -2.25 -5.61
C SER A 153 -10.88 -2.62 -5.81
N LEU A 154 -11.72 -2.30 -4.83
CA LEU A 154 -13.15 -2.59 -4.87
C LEU A 154 -13.94 -1.48 -5.58
N TYR A 155 -13.32 -0.32 -5.75
CA TYR A 155 -13.94 0.81 -6.42
C TYR A 155 -14.20 0.50 -7.91
N MET A 156 -15.38 0.87 -8.43
CA MET A 156 -15.76 0.55 -9.80
C MET A 156 -14.81 1.09 -10.89
N HIS A 157 -14.11 2.20 -10.61
CA HIS A 157 -13.07 2.75 -11.46
C HIS A 157 -11.69 2.48 -10.87
N TRP A 158 -11.45 1.26 -10.38
CA TRP A 158 -10.15 0.79 -9.89
C TRP A 158 -9.02 1.04 -10.90
N TRP A 159 -9.33 1.11 -12.19
CA TRP A 159 -8.37 1.41 -13.27
C TRP A 159 -7.96 2.88 -13.37
N GLY A 160 -8.56 3.78 -12.58
CA GLY A 160 -8.08 5.16 -12.46
C GLY A 160 -8.88 6.20 -13.26
N GLY A 161 -9.97 5.84 -13.93
CA GLY A 161 -10.81 6.82 -14.63
C GLY A 161 -9.98 7.71 -15.57
N TYR A 162 -10.28 9.00 -15.60
CA TYR A 162 -9.54 9.99 -16.41
C TYR A 162 -8.16 10.42 -15.86
N ALA A 163 -7.57 9.68 -14.93
CA ALA A 163 -6.26 10.01 -14.37
C ALA A 163 -5.18 9.03 -14.81
N PRO A 164 -3.91 9.47 -14.78
CA PRO A 164 -2.80 8.61 -15.15
C PRO A 164 -2.70 7.40 -14.20
N PRO A 165 -2.47 6.19 -14.74
CA PRO A 165 -2.16 5.04 -13.92
C PRO A 165 -0.72 5.11 -13.35
N PRO A 166 -0.43 4.42 -12.24
CA PRO A 166 -1.34 3.76 -11.30
C PRO A 166 -1.70 4.69 -10.12
N ARG A 167 -2.56 5.70 -10.30
CA ARG A 167 -2.84 6.74 -9.28
C ARG A 167 -3.20 6.23 -7.87
N TYR A 168 -3.90 5.10 -7.76
CA TYR A 168 -4.35 4.60 -6.45
C TYR A 168 -3.25 3.93 -5.64
N ILE A 169 -2.13 3.61 -6.28
CA ILE A 169 -0.98 2.99 -5.63
C ILE A 169 -0.04 4.03 -5.02
N VAL A 170 -0.24 5.32 -5.33
CA VAL A 170 0.57 6.43 -4.80
C VAL A 170 0.55 6.47 -3.27
N ALA A 171 -0.60 6.19 -2.64
CA ALA A 171 -0.71 6.17 -1.18
C ALA A 171 -0.01 4.98 -0.50
N PRO A 172 -0.17 3.71 -0.96
CA PRO A 172 0.58 2.58 -0.40
C PRO A 172 2.06 2.52 -0.82
N ALA A 173 2.45 3.14 -1.94
CA ALA A 173 3.82 3.16 -2.48
C ALA A 173 4.92 3.50 -1.44
N PRO A 174 4.82 4.57 -0.61
CA PRO A 174 5.84 4.85 0.39
C PRO A 174 5.92 3.79 1.50
N LEU A 175 4.81 3.13 1.83
CA LEU A 175 4.78 2.04 2.82
C LEU A 175 5.45 0.78 2.28
N LEU A 176 5.20 0.45 1.02
CA LEU A 176 5.90 -0.61 0.31
C LEU A 176 7.40 -0.28 0.17
N GLY A 177 7.72 0.99 -0.08
CA GLY A 177 9.09 1.52 -0.07
C GLY A 177 9.78 1.33 1.27
N ALA A 178 9.09 1.57 2.39
CA ALA A 178 9.63 1.32 3.73
C ALA A 178 9.98 -0.17 3.94
N ALA A 179 9.17 -1.10 3.42
CA ALA A 179 9.51 -2.52 3.45
C ALA A 179 10.76 -2.82 2.60
N LEU A 180 10.86 -2.27 1.39
CA LEU A 180 12.05 -2.41 0.54
C LEU A 180 13.32 -1.89 1.24
N CYS A 181 13.25 -0.70 1.85
CA CYS A 181 14.34 -0.15 2.63
C CYS A 181 14.75 -1.05 3.80
N TYR A 182 13.77 -1.67 4.47
CA TYR A 182 14.04 -2.65 5.53
C TYR A 182 14.78 -3.89 5.01
N ALA A 183 14.39 -4.42 3.85
CA ALA A 183 15.11 -5.54 3.23
C ALA A 183 16.55 -5.15 2.86
N LEU A 184 16.76 -3.95 2.30
CA LEU A 184 18.07 -3.41 1.97
C LEU A 184 18.94 -3.16 3.21
N SER A 185 18.37 -2.72 4.33
CA SER A 185 19.12 -2.51 5.57
C SER A 185 19.67 -3.81 6.15
N ARG A 186 19.19 -4.99 5.71
CA ARG A 186 19.77 -6.29 6.05
C ARG A 186 21.02 -6.64 5.24
N SER A 187 21.53 -5.70 4.43
CA SER A 187 22.68 -5.90 3.55
C SER A 187 22.53 -7.18 2.72
N PRO A 188 21.45 -7.27 1.91
CA PRO A 188 21.14 -8.50 1.21
C PRO A 188 22.22 -8.81 0.16
N GLY A 189 22.36 -10.09 -0.17
CA GLY A 189 23.31 -10.53 -1.18
C GLY A 189 22.95 -10.03 -2.59
N ARG A 190 23.84 -10.30 -3.55
CA ARG A 190 23.65 -9.93 -4.97
C ARG A 190 22.33 -10.42 -5.56
N SER A 191 21.79 -11.53 -5.07
CA SER A 191 20.50 -12.09 -5.50
C SER A 191 19.29 -11.19 -5.25
N PHE A 192 19.36 -10.23 -4.32
CA PHE A 192 18.31 -9.23 -4.12
C PHE A 192 18.72 -7.88 -4.72
N THR A 193 19.97 -7.47 -4.49
CA THR A 193 20.45 -6.14 -4.89
C THR A 193 20.46 -5.93 -6.40
N ILE A 194 20.85 -6.94 -7.19
CA ILE A 194 20.86 -6.83 -8.66
C ILE A 194 19.44 -6.71 -9.21
N PRO A 195 18.48 -7.61 -8.89
CA PRO A 195 17.08 -7.42 -9.31
C PRO A 195 16.49 -6.10 -8.82
N PHE A 196 16.76 -5.70 -7.58
CA PHE A 196 16.28 -4.42 -7.04
C PHE A 196 16.76 -3.24 -7.88
N ALA A 197 18.07 -3.14 -8.13
CA ALA A 197 18.65 -2.05 -8.90
C ALA A 197 18.11 -2.03 -10.34
N PHE A 198 17.98 -3.19 -10.97
CA PHE A 198 17.42 -3.33 -12.31
C PHE A 198 15.96 -2.85 -12.37
N LEU A 199 15.09 -3.41 -11.52
CA LEU A 199 13.66 -3.10 -11.51
C LEU A 199 13.40 -1.63 -11.11
N LEU A 200 14.21 -1.08 -10.20
CA LEU A 200 14.17 0.33 -9.84
C LEU A 200 14.55 1.22 -11.03
N SER A 201 15.62 0.86 -11.75
CA SER A 201 16.07 1.62 -12.93
C SER A 201 15.01 1.63 -14.03
N VAL A 202 14.34 0.50 -14.25
CA VAL A 202 13.19 0.41 -15.17
C VAL A 202 12.04 1.31 -14.73
N GLY A 203 11.68 1.31 -13.43
CA GLY A 203 10.64 2.19 -12.90
C GLY A 203 11.00 3.68 -13.03
N ILE A 204 12.26 4.05 -12.76
CA ILE A 204 12.75 5.43 -12.94
C ILE A 204 12.68 5.83 -14.42
N LEU A 205 13.07 4.95 -15.34
CA LEU A 205 12.96 5.19 -16.78
C LEU A 205 11.50 5.43 -17.19
N PHE A 206 10.56 4.63 -16.69
CA PHE A 206 9.15 4.82 -16.97
C PHE A 206 8.61 6.14 -16.41
N GLY A 207 9.02 6.50 -15.19
CA GLY A 207 8.71 7.82 -14.60
C GLY A 207 9.26 8.97 -15.42
N ALA A 208 10.52 8.88 -15.85
CA ALA A 208 11.18 9.90 -16.68
C ALA A 208 10.49 10.07 -18.04
N LEU A 209 10.13 8.97 -18.70
CA LEU A 209 9.36 9.00 -19.96
C LEU A 209 7.96 9.58 -19.75
N GLY A 210 7.30 9.23 -18.63
CA GLY A 210 6.01 9.82 -18.26
C GLY A 210 6.08 11.33 -18.05
N CYS A 211 7.16 11.82 -17.43
CA CYS A 211 7.41 13.26 -17.28
C CYS A 211 7.72 13.96 -18.62
N ALA A 212 8.49 13.30 -19.50
CA ALA A 212 8.82 13.84 -20.82
C ALA A 212 7.61 13.86 -21.77
N TYR A 213 6.69 12.89 -21.65
CA TYR A 213 5.54 12.72 -22.53
C TYR A 213 4.23 12.55 -21.74
N PRO A 214 3.77 13.56 -20.99
CA PRO A 214 2.67 13.43 -20.02
C PRO A 214 1.33 13.03 -20.66
N LEU A 215 1.08 13.41 -21.92
CA LEU A 215 -0.13 13.03 -22.65
C LEU A 215 -0.24 11.52 -22.91
N THR A 216 0.88 10.80 -22.93
CA THR A 216 0.87 9.34 -23.11
C THR A 216 0.27 8.61 -21.91
N LEU A 217 0.33 9.21 -20.72
CA LEU A 217 -0.19 8.62 -19.49
C LEU A 217 -1.72 8.50 -19.47
N TYR A 218 -2.42 9.26 -20.32
CA TYR A 218 -3.89 9.29 -20.37
C TYR A 218 -4.49 8.32 -21.40
N ARG A 219 -3.67 7.50 -22.07
CA ARG A 219 -4.12 6.64 -23.18
C ARG A 219 -4.67 5.26 -22.78
N HIS A 220 -4.77 4.95 -21.48
CA HIS A 220 -5.19 3.64 -20.96
C HIS A 220 -4.45 2.44 -21.57
N VAL A 221 -3.22 2.67 -22.01
CA VAL A 221 -2.26 1.67 -22.46
C VAL A 221 -0.95 1.92 -21.74
N HIS A 222 -0.09 0.90 -21.67
CA HIS A 222 1.23 1.10 -21.11
C HIS A 222 2.02 2.13 -21.92
N LEU A 223 2.79 2.99 -21.23
CA LEU A 223 3.71 3.98 -21.79
C LEU A 223 4.49 3.46 -23.00
N LEU A 224 5.06 2.26 -22.87
CA LEU A 224 5.94 1.67 -23.89
C LEU A 224 5.22 1.37 -25.21
N ALA A 225 3.92 1.10 -25.17
CA ALA A 225 3.13 0.88 -26.37
C ALA A 225 3.06 2.14 -27.25
N CYS A 226 3.19 3.33 -26.65
CA CYS A 226 3.26 4.60 -27.38
C CYS A 226 4.58 4.76 -28.16
N PHE A 227 5.60 3.97 -27.83
CA PHE A 227 6.91 3.94 -28.50
C PHE A 227 7.10 2.68 -29.37
N GLY A 228 6.00 1.99 -29.72
CA GLY A 228 6.03 0.78 -30.54
C GLY A 228 6.50 -0.48 -29.80
N VAL A 229 6.69 -0.40 -28.48
CA VAL A 229 7.05 -1.54 -27.63
C VAL A 229 5.78 -2.06 -26.96
N GLU A 230 5.16 -3.07 -27.56
CA GLU A 230 4.00 -3.72 -26.96
C GLU A 230 4.44 -4.55 -25.75
N ILE A 231 4.03 -4.13 -24.55
CA ILE A 231 3.91 -5.07 -23.42
C ILE A 231 2.74 -5.98 -23.77
N SER A 232 3.06 -7.06 -24.47
CA SER A 232 2.07 -8.00 -24.95
C SER A 232 1.30 -8.63 -23.79
N SER A 233 0.03 -8.94 -24.02
CA SER A 233 -0.83 -9.79 -23.19
C SER A 233 -0.33 -11.24 -23.04
N ARG A 234 0.92 -11.49 -23.43
CA ARG A 234 1.72 -12.69 -23.21
C ARG A 234 2.56 -12.62 -21.93
N ALA A 235 2.89 -11.41 -21.45
CA ALA A 235 3.75 -11.22 -20.28
C ALA A 235 2.96 -10.78 -19.03
N LEU A 236 1.97 -9.91 -19.18
CA LEU A 236 1.12 -9.43 -18.08
C LEU A 236 -0.38 -9.63 -18.40
N PRO A 237 -1.23 -9.87 -17.38
CA PRO A 237 -2.66 -10.00 -17.58
C PRO A 237 -3.31 -8.66 -17.95
N SER A 238 -4.46 -8.73 -18.63
CA SER A 238 -5.27 -7.57 -19.02
C SER A 238 -6.63 -7.66 -18.34
N PHE A 239 -6.83 -6.94 -17.23
CA PHE A 239 -8.11 -6.89 -16.51
C PHE A 239 -9.01 -5.77 -17.02
N LEU A 240 -8.44 -4.69 -17.56
CA LEU A 240 -9.21 -3.62 -18.20
C LEU A 240 -9.89 -4.10 -19.49
N HIS A 241 -9.17 -4.90 -20.28
CA HIS A 241 -9.67 -5.55 -21.49
C HIS A 241 -9.42 -7.06 -21.39
N PRO A 242 -10.30 -7.83 -20.72
CA PRO A 242 -10.10 -9.26 -20.48
C PRO A 242 -9.91 -10.06 -21.77
N VAL A 243 -8.76 -10.74 -21.85
CA VAL A 243 -8.43 -11.72 -22.89
C VAL A 243 -8.36 -13.14 -22.31
N ARG A 244 -8.35 -14.17 -23.16
CA ARG A 244 -8.30 -15.58 -22.72
C ARG A 244 -7.12 -15.90 -21.79
N SER A 245 -5.98 -15.22 -21.96
CA SER A 245 -4.78 -15.42 -21.13
C SER A 245 -4.80 -14.70 -19.77
N THR A 246 -5.79 -13.86 -19.48
CA THR A 246 -5.83 -12.98 -18.29
C THR A 246 -5.69 -13.77 -17.00
N TRP A 247 -6.56 -14.75 -16.77
CA TRP A 247 -6.55 -15.55 -15.55
C TRP A 247 -5.35 -16.50 -15.46
N PRO A 248 -4.98 -17.25 -16.51
CA PRO A 248 -3.75 -18.05 -16.51
C PRO A 248 -2.50 -17.23 -16.15
N LEU A 249 -2.35 -16.04 -16.74
CA LEU A 249 -1.22 -15.15 -16.42
C LEU A 249 -1.30 -14.62 -14.99
N ALA A 250 -2.48 -14.24 -14.52
CA ALA A 250 -2.65 -13.78 -13.15
C ALA A 250 -2.23 -14.87 -12.14
N PHE A 251 -2.63 -16.13 -12.34
CA PHE A 251 -2.21 -17.24 -11.49
C PHE A 251 -0.71 -17.52 -11.60
N ALA A 252 -0.13 -17.45 -12.80
CA ALA A 252 1.32 -17.60 -12.99
C ALA A 252 2.10 -16.51 -12.23
N TRP A 253 1.64 -15.26 -12.26
CA TRP A 253 2.24 -14.16 -11.50
C TRP A 253 2.07 -14.31 -9.99
N LEU A 254 0.90 -14.72 -9.51
CA LEU A 254 0.69 -15.00 -8.09
C LEU A 254 1.61 -16.12 -7.60
N PHE A 255 1.73 -17.20 -8.38
CA PHE A 255 2.66 -18.29 -8.10
C PHE A 255 4.12 -17.79 -8.09
N PHE A 256 4.52 -17.00 -9.09
CA PHE A 256 5.85 -16.43 -9.16
C PHE A 256 6.17 -15.53 -7.97
N ILE A 257 5.24 -14.66 -7.55
CA ILE A 257 5.39 -13.80 -6.36
C ILE A 257 5.52 -14.64 -5.09
N ALA A 258 4.72 -15.70 -4.95
CA ALA A 258 4.80 -16.62 -3.82
C ALA A 258 6.13 -17.38 -3.79
N ALA A 259 6.58 -17.91 -4.93
CA ALA A 259 7.86 -18.59 -5.07
C ALA A 259 9.05 -17.66 -4.78
N LEU A 260 9.01 -16.43 -5.31
CA LEU A 260 10.00 -15.39 -5.05
C LEU A 260 10.04 -15.02 -3.56
N THR A 261 8.87 -14.94 -2.92
CA THR A 261 8.75 -14.70 -1.47
C THR A 261 9.37 -15.83 -0.66
N ALA A 262 9.05 -17.09 -0.99
CA ALA A 262 9.64 -18.26 -0.34
C ALA A 262 11.16 -18.32 -0.52
N TYR A 263 11.66 -18.03 -1.74
CA TYR A 263 13.09 -17.97 -2.04
C TYR A 263 13.81 -16.93 -1.19
N TYR A 264 13.33 -15.69 -1.13
CA TYR A 264 14.01 -14.67 -0.34
C TYR A 264 13.92 -14.93 1.16
N LEU A 265 12.81 -15.48 1.65
CA LEU A 265 12.70 -15.91 3.03
C LEU A 265 13.70 -17.03 3.36
N SER A 266 13.95 -17.99 2.47
CA SER A 266 14.94 -19.05 2.71
C SER A 266 16.38 -18.50 2.68
N VAL A 267 16.71 -17.63 1.72
CA VAL A 267 18.02 -16.98 1.61
C VAL A 267 18.35 -16.15 2.85
N TRP A 268 17.39 -15.34 3.34
CA TRP A 268 17.59 -14.57 4.56
C TRP A 268 17.54 -15.42 5.83
N GLY A 269 16.77 -16.51 5.83
CA GLY A 269 16.68 -17.45 6.95
C GLY A 269 17.99 -18.19 7.21
N GLY A 270 18.73 -18.55 6.15
CA GLY A 270 20.04 -19.19 6.27
C GLY A 270 21.17 -18.26 6.75
N GLY A 271 21.01 -16.94 6.57
CA GLY A 271 22.01 -15.94 6.96
C GLY A 271 21.87 -15.41 8.40
N ALA A 272 20.65 -15.40 8.94
CA ALA A 272 20.37 -14.90 10.30
C ALA A 272 21.07 -15.73 11.39
N ASN A 273 21.39 -17.00 11.11
CA ASN A 273 22.11 -17.87 12.05
C ASN A 273 23.64 -17.68 12.02
N ARG A 274 24.19 -16.81 11.15
CA ARG A 274 25.65 -16.63 10.96
C ARG A 274 26.18 -15.29 11.43
N ARG A 275 25.32 -14.34 11.80
CA ARG A 275 25.74 -13.13 12.52
C ARG A 275 25.22 -13.22 13.94
N GLY A 276 25.79 -14.16 14.69
CA GLY A 276 25.78 -14.05 16.13
C GLY A 276 26.26 -12.65 16.50
N CYS A 277 25.60 -12.03 17.46
CA CYS A 277 26.30 -11.05 18.29
C CYS A 277 27.66 -11.66 18.66
N PRO A 278 28.77 -10.91 18.61
CA PRO A 278 29.87 -11.29 19.47
C PRO A 278 29.28 -11.28 20.89
N ASP A 279 29.19 -12.47 21.48
CA ASP A 279 29.05 -12.60 22.91
C ASP A 279 30.10 -11.66 23.52
N GLY A 280 29.64 -10.75 24.37
CA GLY A 280 30.50 -10.05 25.31
C GLY A 280 31.05 -11.08 26.28
N GLY A 281 32.03 -11.85 25.80
CA GLY A 281 32.83 -12.77 26.57
C GLY A 281 34.01 -12.02 27.17
N ASP A 282 34.06 -12.06 28.49
CA ASP A 282 35.17 -11.72 29.37
C ASP A 282 36.57 -11.69 28.73
N GLY A 283 37.23 -10.55 28.92
CA GLY A 283 38.68 -10.45 28.97
C GLY A 283 39.07 -9.90 30.33
N GLY A 284 39.23 -10.77 31.32
CA GLY A 284 39.75 -10.41 32.63
C GLY A 284 41.22 -9.97 32.57
N ARG A 285 41.52 -8.90 33.29
CA ARG A 285 42.67 -8.69 34.17
C ARG A 285 42.49 -7.40 34.95
#